data_AF-A0A961LMQ3-F1
#
_entry.id   AF-A0A961LMQ3-F1
#
_cell.length_a   1.000
_cell.length_b   1.000
_cell.length_c   1.000
_cell.angle_alpha   90.00
_cell.angle_beta   90.00
_cell.angle_gamma   90.00
#
_symmetry.space_group_name_H-M   'P 1'
#
loop_
_entity.id
_entity.type
_entity.pdbx_description
1 polymer ?
#
loop_
_entity_poly.entity_id
_entity_poly.type
_entity_poly.pdbx_seq_one_letter_code
_entity_poly.pdbx_strand_id
1 'polypeptide(L)'
;FIDTPGHAAFTAMRARGANITDIAILVVAADDSVMPQTIESINHAKAAGVPIIVAINKIDKPAADAQKVRTQLLQHEVFVESMGGETMDVEVSALKGTNLDGLLEAILLQSEVLELKANPDRPAEGAVVEAKLDKGRGPVATVLVQNGTIRTGDILVAGNEWGRVRALVTDRGEQLKEAGPAMPVEILGLQGTPQAGDTFHVVENEAKAREISEYRQRKAREKAVARQAGSRGSLEQMMAQAQAKEIAEFPLLIKGDVQGSVEAIAAALDKLGTDEVRARIIHSGAGAITESDISLAEASNAAIIAFNVRANKQAREAAEQSGIEIRYY
;
A
#
# COMPACT_ATOMS: atom_id res chain seq x y z
N PHE A 1 9.69 0.51 11.93
CA PHE A 1 8.56 -0.45 11.87
C PHE A 1 7.58 0.01 10.81
N ILE A 2 7.06 -0.91 10.00
CA ILE A 2 5.98 -0.65 9.05
C ILE A 2 4.79 -1.48 9.52
N ASP A 3 3.64 -0.84 9.72
CA ASP A 3 2.39 -1.51 10.06
C ASP A 3 1.49 -1.57 8.83
N THR A 4 0.88 -2.73 8.58
CA THR A 4 -0.05 -2.93 7.46
C THR A 4 -1.32 -3.60 7.97
N PRO A 5 -2.52 -3.15 7.53
CA PRO A 5 -3.76 -3.73 8.00
C PRO A 5 -3.87 -5.22 7.65
N GLY A 6 -4.35 -6.05 8.60
CA GLY A 6 -4.58 -7.49 8.42
C GLY A 6 -5.81 -7.86 7.58
N HIS A 7 -6.67 -6.88 7.24
CA HIS A 7 -7.93 -7.15 6.54
C HIS A 7 -7.70 -7.60 5.08
N ALA A 8 -8.57 -8.46 4.55
CA ALA A 8 -8.43 -9.10 3.24
C ALA A 8 -8.32 -8.12 2.05
N ALA A 9 -8.90 -6.92 2.19
CA ALA A 9 -8.82 -5.85 1.18
C ALA A 9 -7.40 -5.28 1.00
N PHE A 10 -6.52 -5.41 2.01
CA PHE A 10 -5.18 -4.82 2.02
C PHE A 10 -4.07 -5.82 1.69
N THR A 11 -4.40 -6.92 1.00
CA THR A 11 -3.44 -7.95 0.58
C THR A 11 -2.23 -7.38 -0.17
N ALA A 12 -2.46 -6.45 -1.11
CA ALA A 12 -1.39 -5.80 -1.86
C ALA A 12 -0.50 -4.90 -0.98
N MET A 13 -1.06 -4.30 0.08
CA MET A 13 -0.29 -3.51 1.03
C MET A 13 0.63 -4.40 1.87
N ARG A 14 0.16 -5.57 2.32
CA ARG A 14 1.00 -6.57 3.01
C ARG A 14 2.11 -7.11 2.12
N ALA A 15 1.77 -7.49 0.87
CA ALA A 15 2.76 -7.97 -0.09
C ALA A 15 3.86 -6.93 -0.34
N ARG A 16 3.50 -5.64 -0.46
CA ARG A 16 4.47 -4.54 -0.59
C ARG A 16 5.31 -4.37 0.67
N GLY A 17 4.67 -4.34 1.84
CA GLY A 17 5.37 -4.24 3.12
C GLY A 17 6.43 -5.33 3.27
N ALA A 18 6.06 -6.58 3.01
CA ALA A 18 6.97 -7.72 3.06
C ALA A 18 8.16 -7.56 2.12
N ASN A 19 7.98 -7.08 0.89
CA ASN A 19 9.10 -6.88 -0.05
C ASN A 19 10.02 -5.69 0.30
N ILE A 20 9.55 -4.75 1.14
CA ILE A 20 10.29 -3.54 1.50
C ILE A 20 11.08 -3.73 2.80
N THR A 21 10.63 -4.63 3.67
CA THR A 21 11.22 -4.88 5.00
C THR A 21 12.20 -6.04 5.01
N ASP A 22 13.23 -5.95 5.85
CA ASP A 22 14.21 -7.03 6.03
C ASP A 22 13.74 -8.14 6.99
N ILE A 23 12.80 -7.84 7.88
CA ILE A 23 12.28 -8.76 8.91
C ILE A 23 10.75 -8.57 9.01
N ALA A 24 10.00 -9.67 9.05
CA ALA A 24 8.56 -9.66 9.23
C ALA A 24 8.18 -10.14 10.64
N ILE A 25 7.37 -9.37 11.36
CA ILE A 25 6.85 -9.76 12.68
C ILE A 25 5.43 -10.28 12.51
N LEU A 26 5.23 -11.56 12.77
CA LEU A 26 3.92 -12.20 12.73
C LEU A 26 3.28 -12.17 14.12
N VAL A 27 2.32 -11.28 14.32
CA VAL A 27 1.57 -11.20 15.57
C VAL A 27 0.40 -12.20 15.53
N VAL A 28 0.42 -13.19 16.43
CA VAL A 28 -0.64 -14.19 16.56
C VAL A 28 -1.23 -14.12 17.95
N ALA A 29 -2.55 -14.08 18.06
CA ALA A 29 -3.20 -14.03 19.36
C ALA A 29 -3.27 -15.44 19.99
N ALA A 30 -2.87 -15.56 21.26
CA ALA A 30 -2.87 -16.81 22.00
C ALA A 30 -4.27 -17.39 22.26
N ASP A 31 -5.32 -16.56 22.16
CA ASP A 31 -6.73 -16.95 22.33
C ASP A 31 -7.39 -17.37 21.00
N ASP A 32 -7.13 -16.63 19.92
CA ASP A 32 -7.77 -16.81 18.61
C ASP A 32 -7.03 -17.80 17.69
N SER A 33 -5.81 -18.22 18.06
CA SER A 33 -4.98 -19.15 17.27
C SER A 33 -4.70 -18.63 15.83
N VAL A 34 -4.28 -19.50 14.89
CA VAL A 34 -3.91 -19.10 13.51
C VAL A 34 -5.16 -18.89 12.66
N MET A 35 -5.37 -17.66 12.18
CA MET A 35 -6.52 -17.26 11.37
C MET A 35 -6.16 -17.19 9.87
N PRO A 36 -7.14 -17.18 8.94
CA PRO A 36 -6.87 -17.04 7.50
C PRO A 36 -5.99 -15.83 7.12
N GLN A 37 -6.15 -14.70 7.82
CA GLN A 37 -5.32 -13.50 7.62
C GLN A 37 -3.86 -13.73 8.06
N THR A 38 -3.64 -14.53 9.11
CA THR A 38 -2.32 -14.95 9.57
C THR A 38 -1.66 -15.83 8.51
N ILE A 39 -2.38 -16.80 7.95
CA ILE A 39 -1.90 -17.69 6.88
C ILE A 39 -1.50 -16.86 5.65
N GLU A 40 -2.33 -15.88 5.28
CA GLU A 40 -2.02 -15.00 4.15
C GLU A 40 -0.74 -14.20 4.40
N SER A 41 -0.55 -13.69 5.61
CA SER A 41 0.65 -12.94 6.00
C SER A 41 1.91 -13.81 5.97
N ILE A 42 1.82 -15.07 6.42
CA ILE A 42 2.89 -16.07 6.29
C ILE A 42 3.27 -16.27 4.82
N ASN A 43 2.28 -16.43 3.94
CA ASN A 43 2.53 -16.63 2.51
C ASN A 43 3.23 -15.43 1.86
N HIS A 44 2.85 -14.20 2.21
CA HIS A 44 3.51 -12.99 1.70
C HIS A 44 4.97 -12.87 2.16
N ALA A 45 5.22 -13.12 3.46
CA ALA A 45 6.58 -13.10 4.00
C ALA A 45 7.48 -14.16 3.35
N LYS A 46 6.96 -15.38 3.16
CA LYS A 46 7.66 -16.47 2.46
C LYS A 46 7.92 -16.15 0.99
N ALA A 47 6.93 -15.61 0.29
CA ALA A 47 7.08 -15.22 -1.12
C ALA A 47 8.12 -14.11 -1.30
N ALA A 48 8.25 -13.21 -0.32
CA ALA A 48 9.28 -12.17 -0.29
C ALA A 48 10.65 -12.68 0.19
N GLY A 49 10.74 -13.91 0.72
CA GLY A 49 11.98 -14.48 1.28
C GLY A 49 12.42 -13.80 2.58
N VAL A 50 11.49 -13.19 3.31
CA VAL A 50 11.79 -12.42 4.52
C VAL A 50 11.66 -13.32 5.75
N PRO A 51 12.68 -13.34 6.65
CA PRO A 51 12.62 -14.10 7.88
C PRO A 51 11.50 -13.60 8.80
N ILE A 52 10.82 -14.55 9.43
CA ILE A 52 9.66 -14.30 10.27
C ILE A 52 10.08 -14.42 11.74
N ILE A 53 9.65 -13.46 12.57
CA ILE A 53 9.66 -13.57 14.03
C ILE A 53 8.21 -13.64 14.49
N VAL A 54 7.86 -14.64 15.30
CA VAL A 54 6.49 -14.83 15.77
C VAL A 54 6.30 -14.18 17.13
N ALA A 55 5.38 -13.22 17.23
CA ALA A 55 4.97 -12.63 18.50
C ALA A 55 3.62 -13.20 18.93
N ILE A 56 3.63 -14.10 19.92
CA ILE A 56 2.42 -14.70 20.50
C ILE A 56 1.84 -13.70 21.52
N ASN A 57 0.82 -12.95 21.12
CA ASN A 57 0.23 -11.87 21.90
C ASN A 57 -0.93 -12.35 22.79
N LYS A 58 -1.34 -11.51 23.76
CA LYS A 58 -2.44 -11.73 24.72
C LYS A 58 -2.21 -12.86 25.73
N ILE A 59 -0.96 -13.11 26.13
CA ILE A 59 -0.62 -14.09 27.19
C ILE A 59 -1.20 -13.75 28.56
N ASP A 60 -1.69 -12.53 28.73
CA ASP A 60 -2.36 -12.09 29.94
C ASP A 60 -3.76 -12.69 30.13
N LYS A 61 -4.36 -13.27 29.08
CA LYS A 61 -5.68 -13.89 29.14
C LYS A 61 -5.61 -15.31 29.72
N PRO A 62 -6.58 -15.72 30.55
CA PRO A 62 -6.62 -17.08 31.10
C PRO A 62 -6.85 -18.16 30.03
N ALA A 63 -7.42 -17.78 28.88
CA ALA A 63 -7.63 -18.67 27.74
C ALA A 63 -6.44 -18.70 26.75
N ALA A 64 -5.32 -18.04 27.09
CA ALA A 64 -4.14 -18.02 26.23
C ALA A 64 -3.47 -19.40 26.20
N ASP A 65 -3.25 -19.92 24.99
CA ASP A 65 -2.54 -21.17 24.77
C ASP A 65 -1.46 -21.01 23.68
N ALA A 66 -0.24 -20.68 24.11
CA ALA A 66 0.90 -20.52 23.21
C ALA A 66 1.31 -21.84 22.55
N GLN A 67 1.15 -22.99 23.23
CA GLN A 67 1.52 -24.30 22.67
C GLN A 67 0.61 -24.69 21.50
N LYS A 68 -0.69 -24.38 21.62
CA LYS A 68 -1.63 -24.55 20.51
C LYS A 68 -1.25 -23.69 19.30
N VAL A 69 -0.85 -22.43 19.51
CA VAL A 69 -0.38 -21.55 18.42
C VAL A 69 0.84 -22.15 17.73
N ARG A 70 1.86 -22.56 18.49
CA ARG A 70 3.07 -23.21 17.94
C ARG A 70 2.73 -24.44 17.11
N THR A 71 1.84 -25.30 17.61
CA THR A 71 1.40 -26.52 16.90
C THR A 71 0.69 -26.20 15.57
N GLN A 72 -0.13 -25.14 15.53
CA GLN A 72 -0.80 -24.73 14.30
C GLN A 72 0.14 -24.09 13.29
N LEU A 73 1.14 -23.33 13.74
CA LEU A 73 2.15 -22.73 12.87
C LEU A 73 2.95 -23.78 12.09
N LEU A 74 3.20 -24.95 12.68
CA LEU A 74 3.83 -26.08 12.00
C LEU A 74 3.07 -26.53 10.75
N GLN A 75 1.74 -26.48 10.77
CA GLN A 75 0.90 -26.86 9.62
C GLN A 75 1.07 -25.90 8.43
N HIS A 76 1.56 -24.70 8.69
CA HIS A 76 1.85 -23.68 7.69
C HIS A 76 3.35 -23.52 7.45
N GLU A 77 4.13 -24.57 7.76
CA GLU A 77 5.57 -24.64 7.55
C GLU A 77 6.31 -23.46 8.22
N VAL A 78 5.84 -23.02 9.38
CA VAL A 78 6.54 -22.08 10.26
C VAL A 78 7.01 -22.87 11.47
N PHE A 79 8.30 -23.21 11.47
CA PHE A 79 8.90 -24.08 12.48
C PHE A 79 9.58 -23.23 13.55
N VAL A 80 8.98 -23.18 14.74
CA VAL A 80 9.51 -22.41 15.86
C VAL A 80 10.71 -23.08 16.52
N GLU A 81 11.64 -22.30 17.08
CA GLU A 81 12.86 -22.80 17.74
C GLU A 81 12.55 -23.79 18.87
N SER A 82 11.50 -23.54 19.65
CA SER A 82 11.10 -24.43 20.75
C SER A 82 10.70 -25.83 20.28
N MET A 83 10.41 -26.00 18.98
CA MET A 83 10.05 -27.28 18.35
C MET A 83 11.14 -27.77 17.38
N GLY A 84 12.36 -27.21 17.47
CA GLY A 84 13.50 -27.60 16.65
C GLY A 84 13.56 -26.94 15.27
N GLY A 85 12.86 -25.82 15.08
CA GLY A 85 12.91 -25.01 13.86
C GLY A 85 13.88 -23.82 13.95
N GLU A 86 13.76 -22.90 12.99
CA GLU A 86 14.62 -21.71 12.84
C GLU A 86 13.89 -20.39 13.15
N THR A 87 12.55 -20.44 13.29
CA THR A 87 11.74 -19.24 13.53
C THR A 87 11.73 -18.90 15.02
N MET A 88 12.26 -17.74 15.40
CA MET A 88 12.16 -17.23 16.77
C MET A 88 10.70 -16.95 17.15
N ASP A 89 10.29 -17.39 18.33
CA ASP A 89 8.97 -17.08 18.89
C ASP A 89 9.07 -16.42 20.27
N VAL A 90 8.28 -15.37 20.48
CA VAL A 90 8.28 -14.59 21.72
C VAL A 90 6.85 -14.43 22.22
N GLU A 91 6.62 -14.85 23.46
CA GLU A 91 5.35 -14.68 24.17
C GLU A 91 5.26 -13.26 24.75
N VAL A 92 4.26 -12.46 24.34
CA VAL A 92 4.13 -11.05 24.73
C VAL A 92 2.71 -10.69 25.18
N SER A 93 2.58 -9.66 26.01
CA SER A 93 1.30 -9.00 26.27
C SER A 93 1.39 -7.52 25.90
N ALA A 94 0.79 -7.14 24.78
CA ALA A 94 0.72 -5.75 24.36
C ALA A 94 -0.08 -4.87 25.35
N LEU A 95 -1.05 -5.45 26.07
CA LEU A 95 -1.86 -4.72 27.04
C LEU A 95 -1.10 -4.44 28.34
N LYS A 96 -0.37 -5.43 28.86
CA LYS A 96 0.41 -5.30 30.11
C LYS A 96 1.84 -4.80 29.87
N GLY A 97 2.29 -4.73 28.62
CA GLY A 97 3.67 -4.44 28.27
C GLY A 97 4.65 -5.57 28.62
N THR A 98 4.17 -6.80 28.82
CA THR A 98 5.01 -7.93 29.24
C THR A 98 5.86 -8.44 28.09
N ASN A 99 7.16 -8.63 28.35
CA ASN A 99 8.13 -9.28 27.47
C ASN A 99 8.34 -8.60 26.10
N LEU A 100 8.04 -7.30 26.00
CA LEU A 100 8.36 -6.51 24.80
C LEU A 100 9.87 -6.34 24.61
N ASP A 101 10.64 -6.31 25.71
CA ASP A 101 12.11 -6.27 25.66
C ASP A 101 12.67 -7.55 25.01
N GLY A 102 12.11 -8.72 25.34
CA GLY A 102 12.51 -9.98 24.70
C GLY A 102 12.18 -10.02 23.20
N LEU A 103 11.09 -9.39 22.78
CA LEU A 103 10.78 -9.23 21.35
C LEU A 103 11.79 -8.31 20.66
N LEU A 104 12.20 -7.23 21.32
CA LEU A 104 13.22 -6.32 20.80
C LEU A 104 14.57 -7.04 20.67
N GLU A 105 14.97 -7.83 21.66
CA GLU A 105 16.19 -8.64 21.62
C GLU A 105 16.16 -9.65 20.47
N ALA A 106 15.03 -10.33 20.24
CA ALA A 106 14.88 -11.24 19.11
C ALA A 106 15.02 -10.53 17.75
N ILE A 107 14.45 -9.33 17.61
CA ILE A 107 14.60 -8.50 16.40
C ILE A 107 16.06 -8.11 16.18
N LEU A 108 16.75 -7.68 17.24
CA LEU A 108 18.16 -7.32 17.17
C LEU A 108 19.03 -8.52 16.79
N LEU A 109 18.82 -9.67 17.43
CA LEU A 109 19.52 -10.91 17.11
C LEU A 109 19.31 -11.32 15.65
N GLN A 110 18.06 -11.29 15.17
CA GLN A 110 17.76 -11.60 13.77
C GLN A 110 18.47 -10.65 12.80
N SER A 111 18.54 -9.35 13.15
CA SER A 111 19.21 -8.35 12.31
C SER A 111 20.73 -8.55 12.25
N GLU A 112 21.35 -9.01 13.35
CA GLU A 112 22.77 -9.37 13.38
C GLU A 112 23.06 -10.60 12.53
N VAL A 113 22.20 -11.64 12.62
CA VAL A 113 22.31 -12.86 11.80
C VAL A 113 22.23 -12.56 10.30
N LEU A 114 21.40 -11.58 9.90
CA LEU A 114 21.26 -11.17 8.50
C LEU A 114 22.41 -10.31 7.98
N GLU A 115 23.29 -9.80 8.86
CA GLU A 115 24.37 -8.87 8.53
C GLU A 115 23.92 -7.70 7.64
N LEU A 116 22.79 -7.05 7.99
CA LEU A 116 22.23 -5.97 7.18
C LEU A 116 23.23 -4.84 6.97
N LYS A 117 23.51 -4.51 5.70
CA LYS A 117 24.46 -3.48 5.27
C LYS A 117 23.79 -2.54 4.28
N ALA A 118 24.01 -1.25 4.44
CA ALA A 118 23.58 -0.23 3.49
C ALA A 118 24.74 0.74 3.22
N ASN A 119 24.86 1.20 1.99
CA ASN A 119 25.88 2.19 1.61
C ASN A 119 25.24 3.59 1.56
N PRO A 120 25.59 4.53 2.46
CA PRO A 120 25.03 5.88 2.48
C PRO A 120 25.62 6.83 1.43
N ASP A 121 26.78 6.51 0.85
CA ASP A 121 27.57 7.42 0.00
C ASP A 121 27.20 7.35 -1.51
N ARG A 122 26.22 6.51 -1.87
CA ARG A 122 25.73 6.37 -3.24
C ARG A 122 24.44 7.18 -3.46
N PRO A 123 24.02 7.39 -4.73
CA PRO A 123 22.71 7.99 -5.01
C PRO A 123 21.59 7.23 -4.33
N ALA A 124 20.64 7.96 -3.74
CA ALA A 124 19.59 7.35 -2.96
C ALA A 124 18.64 6.53 -3.81
N GLU A 125 18.31 5.34 -3.32
CA GLU A 125 17.30 4.45 -3.88
C GLU A 125 16.44 3.89 -2.74
N GLY A 126 15.22 3.52 -3.06
CA GLY A 126 14.33 2.87 -2.12
C GLY A 126 12.94 2.70 -2.68
N ALA A 127 11.96 2.58 -1.79
CA ALA A 127 10.58 2.28 -2.15
C ALA A 127 9.61 3.33 -1.61
N VAL A 128 8.58 3.63 -2.39
CA VAL A 128 7.43 4.42 -1.95
C VAL A 128 6.56 3.54 -1.05
N VAL A 129 6.43 3.91 0.21
CA VAL A 129 5.54 3.24 1.16
C VAL A 129 4.09 3.65 0.89
N GLU A 130 3.87 4.96 0.77
CA GLU A 130 2.54 5.54 0.57
C GLU A 130 2.62 6.88 -0.16
N ALA A 131 1.56 7.25 -0.89
CA ALA A 131 1.42 8.54 -1.53
C ALA A 131 0.03 9.12 -1.31
N LYS A 132 -0.03 10.43 -1.09
CA LYS A 132 -1.26 11.19 -0.87
C LYS A 132 -1.18 12.58 -1.49
N LEU A 133 -2.33 13.19 -1.73
CA LEU A 133 -2.43 14.56 -2.22
C LEU A 133 -2.88 15.48 -1.09
N ASP A 134 -1.96 16.31 -0.58
CA ASP A 134 -2.21 17.19 0.55
C ASP A 134 -2.66 18.59 0.10
N LYS A 135 -3.68 19.15 0.78
CA LYS A 135 -4.24 20.46 0.47
C LYS A 135 -3.25 21.57 0.85
N GLY A 136 -2.59 22.14 -0.16
CA GLY A 136 -1.67 23.27 -0.02
C GLY A 136 -0.20 22.87 -0.08
N ARG A 137 0.14 21.63 0.27
CA ARG A 137 1.51 21.09 0.12
C ARG A 137 1.73 20.40 -1.23
N GLY A 138 0.65 19.96 -1.89
CA GLY A 138 0.67 19.27 -3.17
C GLY A 138 0.86 17.76 -3.01
N PRO A 139 1.35 17.05 -4.03
CA PRO A 139 1.66 15.63 -3.94
C PRO A 139 2.77 15.38 -2.92
N VAL A 140 2.50 14.49 -1.97
CA VAL A 140 3.46 14.05 -0.96
C VAL A 140 3.55 12.52 -0.99
N ALA A 141 4.76 12.00 -0.81
CA ALA A 141 5.01 10.58 -0.80
C ALA A 141 5.89 10.22 0.39
N THR A 142 5.46 9.24 1.18
CA THR A 142 6.28 8.62 2.22
C THR A 142 7.13 7.55 1.55
N VAL A 143 8.45 7.71 1.63
CA VAL A 143 9.40 6.75 1.06
C VAL A 143 10.28 6.16 2.16
N LEU A 144 10.73 4.93 1.96
CA LEU A 144 11.78 4.31 2.75
C LEU A 144 13.07 4.30 1.93
N VAL A 145 14.10 4.99 2.42
CA VAL A 145 15.43 4.97 1.81
C VAL A 145 16.10 3.64 2.12
N GLN A 146 16.49 2.88 1.11
CA GLN A 146 17.16 1.58 1.27
C GLN A 146 18.67 1.71 1.14
N ASN A 147 19.15 2.42 0.13
CA ASN A 147 20.56 2.77 -0.01
C ASN A 147 20.73 4.25 -0.35
N GLY A 148 21.91 4.77 -0.07
CA GLY A 148 22.27 6.17 -0.29
C GLY A 148 21.65 7.12 0.72
N THR A 149 21.83 8.41 0.45
CA THR A 149 21.31 9.49 1.29
C THR A 149 20.55 10.47 0.42
N ILE A 150 19.29 10.74 0.75
CA ILE A 150 18.47 11.73 0.04
C ILE A 150 18.60 13.08 0.73
N ARG A 151 18.72 14.16 -0.05
CA ARG A 151 18.87 15.52 0.44
C ARG A 151 17.81 16.45 -0.13
N THR A 152 17.54 17.53 0.60
CA THR A 152 16.71 18.62 0.08
C THR A 152 17.38 19.24 -1.14
N GLY A 153 16.63 19.34 -2.25
CA GLY A 153 17.13 19.80 -3.55
C GLY A 153 17.42 18.69 -4.55
N ASP A 154 17.50 17.43 -4.11
CA ASP A 154 17.73 16.29 -5.00
C ASP A 154 16.56 16.10 -5.98
N ILE A 155 16.88 15.56 -7.15
CA ILE A 155 15.91 15.24 -8.17
C ILE A 155 15.68 13.74 -8.11
N LEU A 156 14.42 13.33 -7.96
CA LEU A 156 14.07 11.92 -7.88
C LEU A 156 13.03 11.53 -8.92
N VAL A 157 13.08 10.27 -9.31
CA VAL A 157 12.08 9.60 -10.14
C VAL A 157 11.47 8.49 -9.30
N ALA A 158 10.16 8.55 -9.06
CA ALA A 158 9.39 7.52 -8.36
C ALA A 158 8.36 6.95 -9.33
N GLY A 159 8.59 5.72 -9.79
CA GLY A 159 7.73 5.08 -10.79
C GLY A 159 7.64 5.89 -12.09
N ASN A 160 6.44 6.42 -12.37
CA ASN A 160 6.12 7.23 -13.55
C ASN A 160 6.15 8.74 -13.29
N GLU A 161 6.44 9.14 -12.05
CA GLU A 161 6.46 10.53 -11.62
C GLU A 161 7.89 10.96 -11.27
N TRP A 162 8.18 12.24 -11.43
CA TRP A 162 9.44 12.82 -10.99
C TRP A 162 9.21 14.17 -10.31
N GLY A 163 10.22 14.62 -9.59
CA GLY A 163 10.21 15.94 -9.00
C GLY A 163 11.49 16.27 -8.26
N ARG A 164 11.56 17.51 -7.79
CA ARG A 164 12.67 18.00 -6.98
C ARG A 164 12.22 18.03 -5.52
N VAL A 165 13.01 17.45 -4.63
CA VAL A 165 12.76 17.44 -3.19
C VAL A 165 12.77 18.88 -2.67
N ARG A 166 11.62 19.42 -2.33
CA ARG A 166 11.47 20.75 -1.71
C ARG A 166 11.68 20.69 -0.20
N ALA A 167 11.20 19.62 0.42
CA ALA A 167 11.35 19.38 1.84
C ALA A 167 11.32 17.86 2.11
N LEU A 168 12.05 17.46 3.15
CA LEU A 168 11.98 16.14 3.77
C LEU A 168 11.36 16.33 5.15
N VAL A 169 10.36 15.52 5.49
CA VAL A 169 9.66 15.60 6.78
C VAL A 169 9.63 14.23 7.43
N THR A 170 9.90 14.15 8.73
CA THR A 170 9.82 12.91 9.50
C THR A 170 8.38 12.52 9.82
N ASP A 171 8.19 11.31 10.32
CA ASP A 171 6.95 10.84 10.94
C ASP A 171 6.45 11.75 12.09
N ARG A 172 7.38 12.46 12.76
CA ARG A 172 7.08 13.44 13.83
C ARG A 172 6.76 14.84 13.31
N GLY A 173 6.79 15.07 12.00
CA GLY A 173 6.53 16.38 11.40
C GLY A 173 7.73 17.34 11.41
N GLU A 174 8.91 16.86 11.79
CA GLU A 174 10.13 17.67 11.82
C GLU A 174 10.78 17.71 10.42
N GLN A 175 11.32 18.86 10.03
CA GLN A 175 12.01 18.99 8.73
C GLN A 175 13.44 18.48 8.82
N LEU A 176 13.81 17.63 7.87
CA LEU A 176 15.18 17.14 7.69
C LEU A 176 15.85 17.79 6.49
N LYS A 177 17.17 17.90 6.57
CA LYS A 177 18.02 18.29 5.43
C LYS A 177 18.47 17.10 4.62
N GLU A 178 18.68 15.98 5.29
CA GLU A 178 19.09 14.72 4.68
C GLU A 178 18.46 13.54 5.42
N ALA A 179 18.26 12.43 4.70
CA ALA A 179 17.79 11.18 5.26
C ALA A 179 18.61 10.01 4.70
N GLY A 180 19.19 9.23 5.60
CA GLY A 180 20.03 8.08 5.26
C GLY A 180 19.22 6.78 5.12
N PRO A 181 19.92 5.64 4.94
CA PRO A 181 19.30 4.32 4.83
C PRO A 181 18.43 3.97 6.04
N ALA A 182 17.40 3.14 5.81
CA ALA A 182 16.41 2.67 6.77
C ALA A 182 15.52 3.77 7.43
N MET A 183 15.66 5.03 7.01
CA MET A 183 14.83 6.12 7.52
C MET A 183 13.60 6.35 6.61
N PRO A 184 12.37 6.28 7.16
CA PRO A 184 11.18 6.69 6.43
C PRO A 184 11.07 8.21 6.42
N VAL A 185 10.84 8.81 5.26
CA VAL A 185 10.67 10.26 5.11
C VAL A 185 9.54 10.61 4.16
N GLU A 186 8.77 11.65 4.52
CA GLU A 186 7.78 12.26 3.64
C GLU A 186 8.47 13.28 2.73
N ILE A 187 8.40 13.04 1.43
CA ILE A 187 8.97 13.88 0.39
C ILE A 187 7.90 14.79 -0.19
N LEU A 188 8.26 16.07 -0.31
CA LEU A 188 7.45 17.08 -0.98
C LEU A 188 8.11 17.57 -2.26
N GLY A 189 7.31 17.81 -3.30
CA GLY A 189 7.79 18.40 -4.58
C GLY A 189 7.78 17.47 -5.78
N LEU A 190 7.09 16.34 -5.67
CA LEU A 190 6.73 15.52 -6.83
C LEU A 190 5.68 16.23 -7.68
N GLN A 191 5.74 16.03 -9.00
CA GLN A 191 4.75 16.59 -9.93
C GLN A 191 3.40 15.88 -9.85
N GLY A 192 3.41 14.59 -9.52
CA GLY A 192 2.24 13.77 -9.31
C GLY A 192 2.38 12.85 -8.11
N THR A 193 1.32 12.10 -7.82
CA THR A 193 1.32 11.08 -6.76
C THR A 193 1.85 9.76 -7.33
N PRO A 194 3.05 9.29 -6.92
CA PRO A 194 3.57 7.99 -7.36
C PRO A 194 2.69 6.84 -6.85
N GLN A 195 2.85 5.64 -7.39
CA GLN A 195 2.14 4.48 -6.87
C GLN A 195 2.85 3.95 -5.63
N ALA A 196 2.08 3.47 -4.65
CA ALA A 196 2.65 2.80 -3.50
C ALA A 196 3.32 1.49 -3.95
N GLY A 197 4.54 1.24 -3.46
CA GLY A 197 5.41 0.15 -3.90
C GLY A 197 6.31 0.47 -5.09
N ASP A 198 6.18 1.64 -5.72
CA ASP A 198 7.12 2.05 -6.76
C ASP A 198 8.52 2.23 -6.17
N THR A 199 9.54 1.83 -6.93
CA THR A 199 10.92 2.17 -6.58
C THR A 199 11.23 3.60 -6.98
N PHE A 200 11.95 4.30 -6.11
CA PHE A 200 12.47 5.63 -6.40
C PHE A 200 13.98 5.60 -6.55
N HIS A 201 14.49 6.48 -7.41
CA HIS A 201 15.92 6.67 -7.63
C HIS A 201 16.21 8.16 -7.72
N VAL A 202 17.26 8.62 -7.03
CA VAL A 202 17.82 9.95 -7.21
C VAL A 202 18.65 9.98 -8.50
N VAL A 203 18.46 11.03 -9.29
CA VAL A 203 19.13 11.24 -10.57
C VAL A 203 19.84 12.57 -10.58
N GLU A 204 20.89 12.66 -11.40
CA GLU A 204 21.77 13.83 -11.44
C GLU A 204 21.08 15.08 -12.02
N ASN A 205 20.21 14.90 -13.02
CA ASN A 205 19.67 16.00 -13.83
C ASN A 205 18.17 15.84 -14.11
N GLU A 206 17.45 16.97 -14.17
CA GLU A 206 16.01 17.00 -14.42
C GLU A 206 15.64 16.49 -15.81
N ALA A 207 16.48 16.78 -16.81
CA ALA A 207 16.25 16.30 -18.18
C ALA A 207 16.16 14.77 -18.23
N LYS A 208 17.06 14.08 -17.51
CA LYS A 208 17.08 12.62 -17.42
C LYS A 208 15.88 12.10 -16.62
N ALA A 209 15.52 12.78 -15.53
CA ALA A 209 14.34 12.44 -14.73
C ALA A 209 13.06 12.47 -15.58
N ARG A 210 12.92 13.53 -16.37
CA ARG A 210 11.79 13.76 -17.27
C ARG A 210 11.73 12.73 -18.38
N GLU A 211 12.84 12.43 -19.04
CA GLU A 211 12.91 11.43 -20.11
C GLU A 211 12.49 10.04 -19.60
N ILE A 212 13.01 9.61 -18.44
CA ILE A 212 12.66 8.32 -17.83
C ILE A 212 11.17 8.26 -17.51
N SER A 213 10.62 9.32 -16.92
CA SER A 213 9.21 9.39 -16.53
C SER A 213 8.29 9.39 -17.75
N GLU A 214 8.58 10.19 -18.77
CA GLU A 214 7.80 10.25 -20.01
C GLU A 214 7.82 8.91 -20.76
N TYR A 215 8.98 8.23 -20.80
CA TYR A 215 9.09 6.89 -21.38
C TYR A 215 8.21 5.87 -20.62
N ARG A 216 8.27 5.88 -19.28
CA ARG A 216 7.47 4.97 -18.45
C ARG A 216 5.97 5.27 -18.53
N GLN A 217 5.57 6.54 -18.55
CA GLN A 217 4.18 6.95 -18.75
C GLN A 217 3.64 6.49 -20.11
N ARG A 218 4.42 6.62 -21.19
CA ARG A 218 4.04 6.13 -22.52
C ARG A 218 3.81 4.63 -22.51
N LYS A 219 4.74 3.87 -21.93
CA LYS A 219 4.65 2.41 -21.81
C LYS A 219 3.46 1.98 -20.94
N ALA A 220 3.15 2.72 -19.88
CA ALA A 220 1.99 2.48 -19.04
C ALA A 220 0.68 2.72 -19.80
N ARG A 221 0.61 3.81 -20.60
CA ARG A 221 -0.54 4.12 -21.46
C ARG A 221 -0.74 3.07 -22.54
N GLU A 222 0.34 2.61 -23.18
CA GLU A 222 0.29 1.51 -24.16
C GLU A 222 -0.21 0.21 -23.54
N LYS A 223 0.26 -0.15 -22.33
CA LYS A 223 -0.26 -1.31 -21.59
C LYS A 223 -1.73 -1.17 -21.23
N ALA A 224 -2.18 0.02 -20.84
CA ALA A 224 -3.58 0.28 -20.54
C ALA A 224 -4.47 0.14 -21.77
N VAL A 225 -4.03 0.68 -22.91
CA VAL A 225 -4.71 0.54 -24.21
C VAL A 225 -4.72 -0.93 -24.65
N ALA A 226 -3.61 -1.66 -24.48
CA ALA A 226 -3.54 -3.09 -24.80
C ALA A 226 -4.47 -3.93 -23.92
N ARG A 227 -4.60 -3.61 -22.62
CA ARG A 227 -5.59 -4.25 -21.72
C ARG A 227 -7.02 -3.95 -22.15
N GLN A 228 -7.32 -2.71 -22.56
CA GLN A 228 -8.64 -2.35 -23.10
C GLN A 228 -8.92 -2.99 -24.46
N ALA A 229 -7.91 -3.15 -25.32
CA ALA A 229 -8.01 -3.85 -26.59
C ALA A 229 -8.17 -5.35 -26.40
N GLY A 230 -7.54 -5.97 -25.39
CA GLY A 230 -7.78 -7.35 -24.99
C GLY A 230 -9.13 -7.59 -24.29
N SER A 231 -9.69 -6.54 -23.66
CA SER A 231 -11.06 -6.55 -23.11
C SER A 231 -12.13 -6.34 -24.18
N ARG A 232 -11.77 -5.82 -25.36
CA ARG A 232 -12.58 -5.98 -26.56
C ARG A 232 -12.33 -7.40 -27.08
N GLY A 233 -13.08 -8.36 -26.54
CA GLY A 233 -13.13 -9.70 -27.10
C GLY A 233 -13.42 -9.67 -28.60
N SER A 234 -13.21 -10.80 -29.28
CA SER A 234 -13.59 -10.94 -30.70
C SER A 234 -15.05 -10.48 -30.91
N LEU A 235 -15.41 -10.06 -32.13
CA LEU A 235 -16.79 -9.68 -32.47
C LEU A 235 -17.80 -10.75 -32.02
N GLU A 236 -17.36 -12.01 -32.01
CA GLU A 236 -18.04 -13.21 -31.53
C GLU A 236 -18.26 -13.21 -30.00
N GLN A 237 -17.26 -12.83 -29.20
CA GLN A 237 -17.40 -12.62 -27.75
C GLN A 237 -18.29 -11.41 -27.41
N MET A 238 -18.24 -10.34 -28.21
CA MET A 238 -19.15 -9.20 -28.04
C MET A 238 -20.61 -9.60 -28.35
N MET A 239 -20.84 -10.43 -29.37
CA MET A 239 -22.17 -10.98 -29.67
C MET A 239 -22.64 -12.00 -28.61
N ALA A 240 -21.73 -12.81 -28.05
CA ALA A 240 -22.04 -13.73 -26.96
C ALA A 240 -22.37 -13.00 -25.64
N GLN A 241 -21.67 -11.90 -25.33
CA GLN A 241 -21.97 -11.03 -24.17
C GLN A 241 -23.31 -10.30 -24.34
N ALA A 242 -23.70 -9.94 -25.57
CA ALA A 242 -25.02 -9.36 -25.84
C ALA A 242 -26.18 -10.38 -25.73
N GLN A 243 -25.88 -11.70 -25.77
CA GLN A 243 -26.86 -12.78 -25.58
C GLN A 243 -26.90 -13.30 -24.13
N ALA A 244 -25.85 -13.06 -23.34
CA ALA A 244 -25.86 -13.30 -21.90
C ALA A 244 -26.73 -12.25 -21.21
N LYS A 245 -27.51 -12.66 -20.20
CA LYS A 245 -28.34 -11.78 -19.34
C LYS A 245 -27.70 -10.39 -19.15
N GLU A 246 -28.46 -9.31 -19.34
CA GLU A 246 -28.03 -7.95 -19.03
C GLU A 246 -27.54 -7.87 -17.57
N ILE A 247 -26.22 -7.93 -17.39
CA ILE A 247 -25.61 -7.65 -16.10
C ILE A 247 -25.74 -6.14 -15.90
N ALA A 248 -26.45 -5.72 -14.86
CA ALA A 248 -26.60 -4.30 -14.57
C ALA A 248 -25.24 -3.75 -14.08
N GLU A 249 -24.70 -2.75 -14.78
CA GLU A 249 -23.48 -2.07 -14.34
C GLU A 249 -23.84 -0.92 -13.42
N PHE A 250 -23.22 -0.87 -12.23
CA PHE A 250 -23.32 0.27 -11.33
C PHE A 250 -22.02 1.10 -11.40
N PRO A 251 -22.02 2.22 -12.14
CA PRO A 251 -20.83 3.05 -12.31
C PRO A 251 -20.48 3.78 -11.01
N LEU A 252 -19.21 3.70 -10.62
CA LEU A 252 -18.67 4.27 -9.39
C LEU A 252 -17.43 5.11 -9.67
N LEU A 253 -17.32 6.23 -8.94
CA LEU A 253 -16.11 7.03 -8.84
C LEU A 253 -15.61 6.98 -7.40
N ILE A 254 -14.33 6.69 -7.21
CA ILE A 254 -13.74 6.49 -5.88
C ILE A 254 -12.65 7.54 -5.64
N LYS A 255 -12.76 8.28 -4.54
CA LYS A 255 -11.69 9.14 -4.04
C LYS A 255 -11.33 8.72 -2.62
N GLY A 256 -10.04 8.63 -2.34
CA GLY A 256 -9.52 8.31 -1.01
C GLY A 256 -8.46 9.30 -0.58
N ASP A 257 -8.10 9.28 0.69
CA ASP A 257 -7.04 10.11 1.27
C ASP A 257 -5.66 9.70 0.74
N VAL A 258 -5.42 8.39 0.67
CA VAL A 258 -4.17 7.78 0.24
C VAL A 258 -4.39 6.84 -0.94
N GLN A 259 -3.38 6.72 -1.81
CA GLN A 259 -3.48 5.89 -3.01
C GLN A 259 -3.69 4.41 -2.69
N GLY A 260 -3.12 3.92 -1.58
CA GLY A 260 -3.24 2.52 -1.15
C GLY A 260 -4.67 2.12 -0.76
N SER A 261 -5.41 3.00 -0.09
CA SER A 261 -6.81 2.77 0.28
C SER A 261 -7.71 2.70 -0.94
N VAL A 262 -7.49 3.58 -1.92
CA VAL A 262 -8.25 3.58 -3.18
C VAL A 262 -8.07 2.27 -3.94
N GLU A 263 -6.84 1.77 -4.01
CA GLU A 263 -6.52 0.48 -4.64
C GLU A 263 -7.19 -0.70 -3.91
N ALA A 264 -7.12 -0.71 -2.57
CA ALA A 264 -7.73 -1.74 -1.74
C ALA A 264 -9.26 -1.78 -1.87
N ILE A 265 -9.91 -0.61 -1.87
CA ILE A 265 -11.36 -0.49 -2.05
C ILE A 265 -11.76 -0.93 -3.46
N ALA A 266 -11.01 -0.52 -4.48
CA ALA A 266 -11.28 -0.94 -5.86
C ALA A 266 -11.24 -2.47 -6.01
N ALA A 267 -10.20 -3.11 -5.48
CA ALA A 267 -10.07 -4.57 -5.50
C ALA A 267 -11.17 -5.29 -4.70
N ALA A 268 -11.63 -4.69 -3.60
CA ALA A 268 -12.74 -5.23 -2.82
C ALA A 268 -14.07 -5.14 -3.58
N LEU A 269 -14.33 -4.02 -4.26
CA LEU A 269 -15.53 -3.82 -5.08
C LEU A 269 -15.58 -4.76 -6.28
N ASP A 270 -14.43 -5.03 -6.92
CA ASP A 270 -14.36 -6.00 -8.01
C ASP A 270 -14.72 -7.42 -7.54
N LYS A 271 -14.36 -7.81 -6.30
CA LYS A 271 -14.71 -9.11 -5.71
C LYS A 271 -16.17 -9.21 -5.28
N LEU A 272 -16.84 -8.08 -5.04
CA LEU A 272 -18.25 -8.04 -4.63
C LEU A 272 -19.23 -8.17 -5.80
N GLY A 273 -18.75 -8.07 -7.05
CA GLY A 273 -19.59 -8.21 -8.24
C GLY A 273 -20.28 -9.58 -8.29
N THR A 274 -21.57 -9.58 -8.62
CA THR A 274 -22.37 -10.79 -8.84
C THR A 274 -22.74 -10.93 -10.32
N ASP A 275 -23.30 -12.08 -10.69
CA ASP A 275 -23.79 -12.34 -12.05
C ASP A 275 -25.00 -11.45 -12.44
N GLU A 276 -25.54 -10.68 -11.50
CA GLU A 276 -26.70 -9.78 -11.70
C GLU A 276 -26.29 -8.30 -11.70
N VAL A 277 -25.36 -7.89 -10.83
CA VAL A 277 -24.91 -6.50 -10.72
C VAL A 277 -23.39 -6.44 -10.57
N ARG A 278 -22.75 -5.63 -11.40
CA ARG A 278 -21.30 -5.40 -11.35
C ARG A 278 -20.98 -3.94 -11.05
N ALA A 279 -20.13 -3.72 -10.04
CA ALA A 279 -19.53 -2.42 -9.80
C ALA A 279 -18.53 -2.09 -10.92
N ARG A 280 -18.73 -0.97 -11.62
CA ARG A 280 -17.81 -0.50 -12.67
C ARG A 280 -17.12 0.76 -12.21
N ILE A 281 -15.83 0.65 -11.89
CA ILE A 281 -15.03 1.79 -11.45
C ILE A 281 -14.60 2.60 -12.68
N ILE A 282 -15.15 3.81 -12.83
CA ILE A 282 -14.85 4.70 -13.95
C ILE A 282 -13.55 5.46 -13.70
N HIS A 283 -13.42 5.99 -12.49
CA HIS A 283 -12.25 6.72 -12.07
C HIS A 283 -11.97 6.46 -10.60
N SER A 284 -10.69 6.32 -10.28
CA SER A 284 -10.20 6.15 -8.92
C SER A 284 -8.94 7.00 -8.75
N GLY A 285 -8.82 7.71 -7.63
CA GLY A 285 -7.64 8.52 -7.35
C GLY A 285 -7.56 9.02 -5.91
N ALA A 286 -6.34 9.31 -5.46
CA ALA A 286 -6.13 9.94 -4.15
C ALA A 286 -6.36 11.46 -4.20
N GLY A 287 -6.88 12.01 -3.10
CA GLY A 287 -7.09 13.43 -2.91
C GLY A 287 -8.56 13.84 -2.82
N ALA A 288 -8.77 15.14 -2.60
CA ALA A 288 -10.09 15.73 -2.46
C ALA A 288 -10.89 15.67 -3.77
N ILE A 289 -12.22 15.60 -3.65
CA ILE A 289 -13.12 15.63 -4.81
C ILE A 289 -13.08 17.02 -5.44
N THR A 290 -12.84 17.04 -6.75
CA THR A 290 -12.76 18.24 -7.59
C THR A 290 -14.01 18.39 -8.47
N GLU A 291 -14.20 19.57 -9.05
CA GLU A 291 -15.30 19.84 -9.98
C GLU A 291 -15.26 18.90 -11.21
N SER A 292 -14.06 18.60 -11.71
CA SER A 292 -13.87 17.67 -12.83
C SER A 292 -14.35 16.25 -12.50
N ASP A 293 -14.25 15.82 -11.25
CA ASP A 293 -14.78 14.53 -10.80
C ASP A 293 -16.31 14.53 -10.81
N ILE A 294 -16.94 15.66 -10.46
CA ILE A 294 -18.41 15.82 -10.53
C ILE A 294 -18.88 15.79 -11.97
N SER A 295 -18.23 16.51 -12.88
CA SER A 295 -18.58 16.49 -14.31
C SER A 295 -18.44 15.10 -14.93
N LEU A 296 -17.42 14.33 -14.51
CA LEU A 296 -17.23 12.96 -14.97
C LEU A 296 -18.33 12.03 -14.43
N ALA A 297 -18.72 12.21 -13.16
CA ALA A 297 -19.80 11.48 -12.54
C ALA A 297 -21.15 11.80 -13.21
N GLU A 298 -21.40 13.06 -13.55
CA GLU A 298 -22.59 13.50 -14.29
C GLU A 298 -22.66 12.86 -15.69
N ALA A 299 -21.57 12.92 -16.45
CA ALA A 299 -21.50 12.35 -17.80
C ALA A 299 -21.74 10.83 -17.82
N SER A 300 -21.43 10.14 -16.72
CA SER A 300 -21.48 8.69 -16.62
C SER A 300 -22.57 8.16 -15.68
N ASN A 301 -23.39 9.05 -15.12
CA ASN A 301 -24.37 8.77 -14.06
C ASN A 301 -23.80 7.92 -12.90
N ALA A 302 -22.57 8.25 -12.47
CA ALA A 302 -21.83 7.49 -11.47
C ALA A 302 -22.02 8.07 -10.06
N ALA A 303 -22.13 7.20 -9.06
CA ALA A 303 -22.10 7.62 -7.66
C ALA A 303 -20.66 7.86 -7.19
N ILE A 304 -20.44 8.87 -6.34
CA ILE A 304 -19.12 9.20 -5.81
C ILE A 304 -18.97 8.66 -4.38
N ILE A 305 -17.94 7.84 -4.17
CA ILE A 305 -17.54 7.32 -2.86
C ILE A 305 -16.26 8.02 -2.42
N ALA A 306 -16.32 8.69 -1.26
CA ALA A 306 -15.23 9.42 -0.65
C ALA A 306 -14.79 8.73 0.63
N PHE A 307 -13.54 8.26 0.69
CA PHE A 307 -12.95 7.65 1.89
C PHE A 307 -11.97 8.61 2.56
N ASN A 308 -12.31 9.09 3.76
CA ASN A 308 -11.53 10.05 4.54
C ASN A 308 -11.15 11.35 3.80
N VAL A 309 -11.88 11.70 2.73
CA VAL A 309 -11.69 12.92 1.94
C VAL A 309 -12.98 13.71 1.82
N ARG A 310 -12.82 15.03 1.64
CA ARG A 310 -13.94 15.95 1.49
C ARG A 310 -13.89 16.67 0.15
N ALA A 311 -15.06 16.91 -0.42
CA ALA A 311 -15.22 17.75 -1.60
C ALA A 311 -14.84 19.21 -1.31
N ASN A 312 -14.25 19.86 -2.30
CA ASN A 312 -14.00 21.30 -2.25
C ASN A 312 -15.33 22.07 -2.39
N LYS A 313 -15.34 23.35 -2.00
CA LYS A 313 -16.56 24.18 -2.03
C LYS A 313 -17.24 24.17 -3.42
N GLN A 314 -16.45 24.38 -4.47
CA GLN A 314 -16.92 24.33 -5.86
C GLN A 314 -17.50 22.96 -6.25
N ALA A 315 -16.84 21.87 -5.86
CA ALA A 315 -17.32 20.51 -6.14
C ALA A 315 -18.63 20.19 -5.41
N ARG A 316 -18.83 20.71 -4.19
CA ARG A 316 -20.08 20.54 -3.45
C ARG A 316 -21.23 21.31 -4.09
N GLU A 317 -20.99 22.56 -4.49
CA GLU A 317 -21.98 23.38 -5.20
C GLU A 317 -22.35 22.74 -6.55
N ALA A 318 -21.37 22.22 -7.30
CA ALA A 318 -21.63 21.50 -8.55
C ALA A 318 -22.42 20.20 -8.33
N ALA A 319 -22.11 19.42 -7.28
CA ALA A 319 -22.85 18.20 -6.98
C ALA A 319 -24.31 18.46 -6.60
N GLU A 320 -24.58 19.53 -5.85
CA GLU A 320 -25.95 19.97 -5.50
C GLU A 320 -26.74 20.42 -6.75
N GLN A 321 -26.08 21.06 -7.73
CA GLN A 321 -26.71 21.46 -9.00
C GLN A 321 -27.00 20.28 -9.92
N SER A 322 -26.05 19.36 -10.09
CA SER A 322 -26.17 18.19 -10.96
C SER A 322 -26.94 17.02 -10.30
N GLY A 323 -27.30 17.13 -9.03
CA GLY A 323 -28.03 16.10 -8.29
C GLY A 323 -27.22 14.82 -8.03
N ILE A 324 -25.89 14.91 -8.03
CA ILE A 324 -24.99 13.77 -7.83
C ILE A 324 -24.82 13.47 -6.35
N GLU A 325 -25.06 12.22 -5.95
CA GLU A 325 -24.87 11.77 -4.58
C GLU A 325 -23.38 11.52 -4.27
N ILE A 326 -22.86 12.26 -3.28
CA ILE A 326 -21.53 12.02 -2.72
C ILE A 326 -21.70 11.33 -1.36
N ARG A 327 -21.16 10.11 -1.23
CA ARG A 327 -21.14 9.38 0.04
C ARG A 327 -19.77 9.46 0.68
N TYR A 328 -19.74 9.90 1.94
CA TYR A 328 -18.53 10.02 2.74
C TYR A 328 -18.43 8.85 3.73
N TYR A 329 -17.24 8.26 3.81
CA TYR A 329 -16.86 7.17 4.71
C TYR A 329 -15.53 7.48 5.41
#